data_AF-A0A6G2XMC8-F1
#
_entry.id   AF-A0A6G2XMC8-F1
#
_cell.length_a   1.000
_cell.length_b   1.000
_cell.length_c   1.000
_cell.angle_alpha   90.00
_cell.angle_beta   90.00
_cell.angle_gamma   90.00
#
_symmetry.space_group_name_H-M   'P 1'
#
loop_
_entity.id
_entity.type
_entity.pdbx_description
1 polymer ?
#
loop_
_entity_poly.entity_id
_entity_poly.type
_entity_poly.pdbx_seq_one_letter_code
_entity_poly.pdbx_strand_id
1 'polypeptide(L)'
;MRRAGEDRELMREAAAAPTPERRRRIARCHRDNAEALETIVRRHGWPDASLVGPAAATAALMILLHAPEPDFRLRCRDLIAQAAADGRCPAVHFAYIADHCAVDQGEPQFYGTRMDPATLRPYPVRHPRTLDERRHDVGLGPLEEQLRALRLPG
;
A
#
# COMPACT_ATOMS: atom_id res chain seq x y z
N MET A 1 12.16 6.36 7.38
CA MET A 1 12.90 5.33 6.63
C MET A 1 13.17 4.06 7.44
N ARG A 2 13.74 4.12 8.67
CA ARG A 2 14.09 2.93 9.48
C ARG A 2 12.95 1.90 9.62
N ARG A 3 11.76 2.33 10.04
CA ARG A 3 10.60 1.45 10.28
C ARG A 3 10.16 0.64 9.05
N ALA A 4 9.97 1.30 7.91
CA ALA A 4 9.63 0.62 6.66
C ALA A 4 10.77 -0.28 6.13
N GLY A 5 12.03 0.06 6.43
CA GLY A 5 13.18 -0.77 6.11
C GLY A 5 13.21 -2.07 6.91
N GLU A 6 13.01 -1.99 8.23
CA GLU A 6 12.94 -3.13 9.15
C GLU A 6 11.78 -4.06 8.78
N ASP A 7 10.61 -3.50 8.51
CA ASP A 7 9.44 -4.24 8.04
C ASP A 7 9.72 -5.04 6.76
N ARG A 8 10.32 -4.38 5.75
CA ARG A 8 10.72 -5.05 4.50
C ARG A 8 11.73 -6.17 4.72
N GLU A 9 12.67 -5.99 5.63
CA GLU A 9 13.68 -7.00 5.98
C GLU A 9 13.04 -8.22 6.64
N LEU A 10 12.16 -8.01 7.61
CA LEU A 10 11.41 -9.08 8.27
C LEU A 10 10.56 -9.89 7.28
N MET A 11 9.86 -9.21 6.37
CA MET A 11 9.08 -9.88 5.34
C MET A 11 9.96 -10.71 4.39
N ARG A 12 11.13 -10.20 4.00
CA ARG A 12 12.09 -10.93 3.16
C ARG A 12 12.60 -12.20 3.86
N GLU A 13 12.98 -12.09 5.13
CA GLU A 13 13.41 -13.24 5.93
C GLU A 13 12.30 -14.30 6.02
N ALA A 14 11.07 -13.87 6.29
CA ALA A 14 9.94 -14.79 6.40
C ALA A 14 9.55 -15.43 5.07
N ALA A 15 9.71 -14.72 3.95
CA ALA A 15 9.51 -15.29 2.61
C ALA A 15 10.55 -16.38 2.31
N ALA A 16 11.82 -16.17 2.68
CA ALA A 16 12.90 -17.13 2.46
C ALA A 16 12.79 -18.39 3.34
N ALA A 17 12.34 -18.25 4.59
CA ALA A 17 12.09 -19.38 5.48
C ALA A 17 10.90 -19.09 6.42
N PRO A 18 9.67 -19.51 6.05
CA PRO A 18 8.47 -19.22 6.83
C PRO A 18 8.43 -20.01 8.14
N THR A 19 8.30 -19.32 9.28
CA THR A 19 8.06 -19.95 10.59
C THR A 19 6.97 -19.22 11.39
N PRO A 20 6.27 -19.88 12.33
CA PRO A 20 5.31 -19.20 13.21
C PRO A 20 5.93 -18.04 14.00
N GLU A 21 7.19 -18.16 14.41
CA GLU A 21 7.91 -17.10 15.11
C GLU A 21 8.15 -15.87 14.23
N ARG A 22 8.60 -16.07 12.97
CA ARG A 22 8.80 -14.98 12.02
C ARG A 22 7.49 -14.27 11.69
N ARG A 23 6.38 -15.03 11.53
CA ARG A 23 5.04 -14.44 11.37
C ARG A 23 4.64 -13.58 12.58
N ARG A 24 4.92 -14.04 13.80
CA ARG A 24 4.68 -13.25 15.02
C ARG A 24 5.54 -11.98 15.10
N ARG A 25 6.80 -12.03 14.66
CA ARG A 25 7.69 -10.86 14.58
C ARG A 25 7.15 -9.82 13.58
N ILE A 26 6.75 -10.25 12.39
CA ILE A 26 6.11 -9.38 11.38
C ILE A 26 4.85 -8.74 11.95
N ALA A 27 3.93 -9.54 12.50
CA ALA A 27 2.69 -9.01 13.06
C ALA A 27 2.92 -7.99 14.18
N ARG A 28 3.98 -8.17 15.00
CA ARG A 28 4.39 -7.17 16.00
C ARG A 28 4.92 -5.91 15.34
N CYS A 29 5.84 -6.03 14.39
CA CYS A 29 6.38 -4.90 13.65
C CYS A 29 5.29 -4.06 12.96
N HIS A 30 4.32 -4.72 12.32
CA HIS A 30 3.18 -4.06 11.68
C HIS A 30 2.35 -3.25 12.69
N ARG A 31 2.02 -3.81 13.86
CA ARG A 31 1.30 -3.09 14.92
C ARG A 31 2.09 -1.90 15.44
N ASP A 32 3.36 -2.11 15.81
CA ASP A 32 4.22 -1.06 16.34
C ASP A 32 4.42 0.09 15.32
N ASN A 33 4.41 -0.23 14.03
CA ASN A 33 4.48 0.75 12.95
C ASN A 33 3.15 1.48 12.74
N ALA A 34 2.02 0.77 12.80
CA ALA A 34 0.69 1.35 12.70
C ALA A 34 0.43 2.35 13.84
N GLU A 35 0.73 1.99 15.09
CA GLU A 35 0.59 2.88 16.26
C GLU A 35 1.42 4.16 16.12
N ALA A 36 2.65 4.03 15.63
CA ALA A 36 3.52 5.17 15.38
C ALA A 36 2.97 6.09 14.26
N LEU A 37 2.46 5.50 13.17
CA LEU A 37 1.85 6.25 12.08
C LEU A 37 0.55 6.93 12.54
N GLU A 38 -0.29 6.25 13.30
CA GLU A 38 -1.54 6.80 13.83
C GLU A 38 -1.27 8.01 14.73
N THR A 39 -0.23 7.96 15.56
CA THR A 39 0.20 9.11 16.37
C THR A 39 0.56 10.32 15.51
N ILE A 40 1.27 10.11 14.40
CA ILE A 40 1.61 11.17 13.44
C ILE A 40 0.34 11.71 12.77
N VAL A 41 -0.51 10.82 12.27
CA VAL A 41 -1.74 11.17 11.56
C VAL A 41 -2.68 11.98 12.45
N ARG A 42 -2.83 11.60 13.72
CA ARG A 42 -3.65 12.33 14.68
C ARG A 42 -3.14 13.76 14.94
N ARG A 43 -1.83 13.97 14.89
CA ARG A 43 -1.22 15.27 15.21
C ARG A 43 -1.08 16.19 13.99
N HIS A 44 -0.82 15.62 12.82
CA HIS A 44 -0.41 16.38 11.64
C HIS A 44 -1.27 16.13 10.39
N GLY A 45 -2.26 15.24 10.46
CA GLY A 45 -2.90 14.70 9.27
C GLY A 45 -1.97 13.75 8.51
N TRP A 46 -2.30 13.45 7.25
CA TRP A 46 -1.47 12.54 6.46
C TRP A 46 -0.05 13.13 6.23
N PRO A 47 1.04 12.40 6.54
CA PRO A 47 2.40 12.85 6.35
C PRO A 47 2.79 12.81 4.86
N ASP A 48 2.28 13.78 4.09
CA ASP A 48 2.50 13.89 2.66
C ASP A 48 3.93 14.38 2.31
N ALA A 49 4.23 14.40 1.00
CA ALA A 49 5.57 14.72 0.52
C ALA A 49 6.00 16.16 0.84
N SER A 50 5.06 17.10 1.01
CA SER A 50 5.36 18.48 1.40
C SER A 50 5.81 18.60 2.85
N LEU A 51 5.34 17.71 3.74
CA LEU A 51 5.67 17.74 5.17
C LEU A 51 6.96 16.98 5.49
N VAL A 52 7.14 15.80 4.89
CA VAL A 52 8.21 14.86 5.29
C VAL A 52 9.17 14.49 4.17
N GLY A 53 8.94 15.02 2.96
CA GLY A 53 9.68 14.67 1.76
C GLY A 53 9.18 13.36 1.10
N PRO A 54 9.47 13.16 -0.20
CA PRO A 54 8.91 12.05 -0.97
C PRO A 54 9.20 10.66 -0.38
N ALA A 55 10.45 10.41 0.02
CA ALA A 55 10.85 9.11 0.54
C ALA A 55 10.13 8.73 1.84
N ALA A 56 9.92 9.70 2.74
CA ALA A 56 9.20 9.45 3.99
C ALA A 56 7.69 9.30 3.76
N ALA A 57 7.10 10.05 2.82
CA ALA A 57 5.70 9.90 2.45
C ALA A 57 5.42 8.52 1.84
N THR A 58 6.31 8.01 0.97
CA THR A 58 6.22 6.63 0.46
C THR A 58 6.39 5.61 1.57
N ALA A 59 7.31 5.83 2.52
CA ALA A 59 7.46 4.94 3.67
C ALA A 59 6.21 4.91 4.57
N ALA A 60 5.52 6.05 4.72
CA ALA A 60 4.25 6.13 5.45
C ALA A 60 3.15 5.32 4.76
N LEU A 61 3.05 5.39 3.42
CA LEU A 61 2.14 4.54 2.65
C LEU A 61 2.45 3.05 2.84
N MET A 62 3.72 2.64 2.75
CA MET A 62 4.10 1.23 2.93
C MET A 62 3.71 0.72 4.32
N ILE A 63 3.96 1.51 5.37
CA ILE A 63 3.51 1.19 6.73
C ILE A 63 1.99 1.06 6.79
N LEU A 64 1.25 1.98 6.16
CA LEU A 64 -0.21 1.95 6.14
C LEU A 64 -0.78 0.70 5.47
N LEU A 65 -0.18 0.25 4.36
CA LEU A 65 -0.61 -0.97 3.65
C LEU A 65 -0.43 -2.24 4.50
N HIS A 66 0.44 -2.20 5.51
CA HIS A 66 0.65 -3.30 6.45
C HIS A 66 -0.06 -3.12 7.80
N ALA A 67 -0.68 -1.96 8.03
CA ALA A 67 -1.43 -1.71 9.26
C ALA A 67 -2.54 -2.76 9.40
N PRO A 68 -2.72 -3.41 10.57
CA PRO A 68 -3.74 -4.43 10.75
C PRO A 68 -5.18 -3.88 10.80
N GLU A 69 -5.39 -2.66 11.28
CA GLU A 69 -6.70 -2.07 11.56
C GLU A 69 -7.39 -1.50 10.29
N PRO A 70 -8.51 -2.09 9.82
CA PRO A 70 -9.20 -1.62 8.61
C PRO A 70 -9.72 -0.18 8.72
N ASP A 71 -10.27 0.19 9.88
CA ASP A 71 -10.81 1.54 10.11
C ASP A 71 -9.72 2.62 10.03
N PHE A 72 -8.51 2.28 10.46
CA PHE A 72 -7.35 3.18 10.32
C PHE A 72 -6.97 3.33 8.85
N ARG A 73 -6.89 2.23 8.09
CA ARG A 73 -6.65 2.26 6.64
C ARG A 73 -7.68 3.10 5.88
N LEU A 74 -8.96 2.95 6.20
CA LEU A 74 -10.05 3.72 5.57
C LEU A 74 -9.94 5.21 5.88
N ARG A 75 -9.66 5.58 7.13
CA ARG A 75 -9.47 6.98 7.51
C ARG A 75 -8.27 7.61 6.79
N CYS A 76 -7.15 6.90 6.73
CA CYS A 76 -5.97 7.36 6.01
C CYS A 76 -6.20 7.42 4.50
N ARG A 77 -6.96 6.49 3.91
CA ARG A 77 -7.37 6.54 2.50
C ARG A 77 -8.03 7.87 2.18
N ASP A 78 -8.96 8.33 3.02
CA ASP A 78 -9.68 9.59 2.80
C ASP A 78 -8.76 10.82 2.95
N LEU A 79 -7.84 10.78 3.92
CA LEU A 79 -6.82 11.82 4.07
C LEU A 79 -5.86 11.87 2.87
N ILE A 80 -5.46 10.71 2.34
CA ILE A 80 -4.61 10.59 1.16
C ILE A 80 -5.36 11.09 -0.09
N ALA A 81 -6.65 10.78 -0.21
CA ALA A 81 -7.49 11.27 -1.30
C ALA A 81 -7.54 12.80 -1.31
N GLN A 82 -7.78 13.43 -0.16
CA GLN A 82 -7.76 14.88 -0.04
C GLN A 82 -6.37 15.46 -0.37
N ALA A 83 -5.30 14.88 0.18
CA ALA A 83 -3.95 15.34 -0.09
C ALA A 83 -3.55 15.20 -1.57
N ALA A 84 -4.05 14.18 -2.27
CA ALA A 84 -3.84 14.01 -3.71
C ALA A 84 -4.64 15.03 -4.53
N ALA A 85 -5.90 15.29 -4.17
CA ALA A 85 -6.72 16.33 -4.80
C ALA A 85 -6.09 17.73 -4.63
N ASP A 86 -5.45 17.99 -3.50
CA ASP A 86 -4.72 19.23 -3.22
C ASP A 86 -3.32 19.28 -3.87
N GLY A 87 -2.89 18.23 -4.59
CA GLY A 87 -1.57 18.16 -5.21
C GLY A 87 -0.40 17.96 -4.23
N ARG A 88 -0.67 17.67 -2.95
CA ARG A 88 0.34 17.45 -1.90
C ARG A 88 0.85 16.00 -1.83
N CYS A 89 0.08 15.07 -2.40
CA CYS A 89 0.39 13.64 -2.42
C CYS A 89 0.33 13.10 -3.85
N PRO A 90 1.26 12.24 -4.29
CA PRO A 90 1.16 11.58 -5.57
C PRO A 90 -0.14 10.78 -5.70
N ALA A 91 -0.86 10.91 -6.81
CA ALA A 91 -2.11 10.19 -7.05
C ALA A 91 -1.96 8.66 -6.94
N VAL A 92 -0.79 8.13 -7.30
CA VAL A 92 -0.46 6.71 -7.13
C VAL A 92 -0.55 6.24 -5.68
N HIS A 93 -0.28 7.09 -4.69
CA HIS A 93 -0.43 6.72 -3.27
C HIS A 93 -1.91 6.42 -2.94
N PHE A 94 -2.83 7.24 -3.46
CA PHE A 94 -4.26 7.00 -3.32
C PHE A 94 -4.68 5.70 -4.01
N ALA A 95 -4.19 5.45 -5.23
CA ALA A 95 -4.51 4.24 -5.98
C ALA A 95 -4.20 2.95 -5.20
N TYR A 96 -3.03 2.88 -4.55
CA TYR A 96 -2.63 1.73 -3.74
C TYR A 96 -3.53 1.50 -2.52
N ILE A 97 -3.80 2.55 -1.72
CA ILE A 97 -4.60 2.38 -0.50
C ILE A 97 -6.09 2.18 -0.81
N ALA A 98 -6.60 2.79 -1.89
CA ALA A 98 -7.98 2.62 -2.33
C ALA A 98 -8.26 1.17 -2.74
N ASP A 99 -7.40 0.59 -3.59
CA ASP A 99 -7.53 -0.82 -3.98
C ASP A 99 -7.30 -1.77 -2.80
N HIS A 100 -6.39 -1.44 -1.88
CA HIS A 100 -6.19 -2.24 -0.66
C HIS A 100 -7.47 -2.31 0.17
N CYS A 101 -8.13 -1.16 0.40
CA CYS A 101 -9.39 -1.11 1.14
C CYS A 101 -10.52 -1.83 0.40
N ALA A 102 -10.61 -1.69 -0.94
CA ALA A 102 -11.62 -2.37 -1.74
C ALA A 102 -11.49 -3.90 -1.61
N VAL A 103 -10.27 -4.44 -1.74
CA VAL A 103 -10.04 -5.89 -1.57
C VAL A 103 -10.37 -6.36 -0.17
N ASP A 104 -9.99 -5.60 0.87
CA ASP A 104 -10.32 -5.94 2.27
C ASP A 104 -11.84 -5.99 2.50
N GLN A 105 -12.61 -5.21 1.75
CA GLN A 105 -14.08 -5.16 1.78
C GLN A 105 -14.76 -6.17 0.85
N GLY A 106 -13.99 -6.97 0.10
CA GLY A 106 -14.53 -7.89 -0.91
C GLY A 106 -15.04 -7.20 -2.18
N GLU A 107 -14.65 -5.95 -2.41
CA GLU A 107 -15.05 -5.15 -3.57
C GLU A 107 -14.02 -5.23 -4.71
N PRO A 108 -14.47 -5.05 -5.97
CA PRO A 108 -13.56 -4.99 -7.10
C PRO A 108 -12.71 -3.72 -7.06
N GLN A 109 -11.42 -3.89 -7.34
CA GLN A 109 -10.41 -2.83 -7.43
C GLN A 109 -10.70 -1.84 -8.56
N PHE A 110 -10.24 -0.60 -8.43
CA PHE A 110 -10.38 0.40 -9.48
C PHE A 110 -9.11 0.54 -10.33
N TYR A 111 -7.93 0.45 -9.70
CA TYR A 111 -6.62 0.59 -10.35
C TYR A 111 -5.86 -0.74 -10.52
N GLY A 112 -6.35 -1.82 -9.91
CA GLY A 112 -5.80 -3.18 -10.06
C GLY A 112 -4.39 -3.33 -9.48
N THR A 113 -4.07 -2.63 -8.38
CA THR A 113 -2.73 -2.63 -7.77
C THR A 113 -2.47 -3.86 -6.90
N ARG A 114 -3.51 -4.49 -6.34
CA ARG A 114 -3.42 -5.66 -5.46
C ARG A 114 -3.42 -6.96 -6.26
N MET A 115 -2.47 -7.80 -5.89
CA MET A 115 -2.27 -9.14 -6.44
C MET A 115 -2.55 -10.18 -5.36
N ASP A 116 -3.19 -11.27 -5.74
CA ASP A 116 -3.27 -12.46 -4.92
C ASP A 116 -1.88 -13.11 -4.85
N PRO A 117 -1.26 -13.22 -3.67
CA PRO A 117 0.08 -13.78 -3.53
C PRO A 117 0.14 -15.28 -3.86
N ALA A 118 -0.99 -16.01 -3.81
CA ALA A 118 -1.03 -17.43 -4.14
C ALA A 118 -1.08 -17.67 -5.65
N THR A 119 -1.82 -16.86 -6.39
CA THR A 119 -2.03 -17.04 -7.84
C THR A 119 -1.20 -16.10 -8.70
N LEU A 120 -0.60 -15.05 -8.11
CA LEU A 120 0.08 -13.95 -8.80
C LEU A 120 -0.81 -13.28 -9.87
N ARG A 121 -2.13 -13.28 -9.64
CA ARG A 121 -3.14 -12.61 -10.46
C ARG A 121 -3.74 -11.43 -9.69
N PRO A 122 -4.25 -10.40 -10.37
CA PRO A 122 -4.94 -9.32 -9.68
C PRO A 122 -6.22 -9.86 -9.02
N TYR A 123 -6.58 -9.33 -7.86
CA TYR A 123 -7.94 -9.46 -7.35
C TYR A 123 -8.95 -8.85 -8.35
N PRO A 124 -10.26 -9.17 -8.27
CA PRO A 124 -11.26 -8.65 -9.20
C PRO A 124 -11.13 -7.14 -9.47
N VAL A 125 -11.24 -6.73 -10.73
CA VAL A 125 -11.10 -5.34 -11.16
C VAL A 125 -12.40 -4.85 -11.77
N ARG A 126 -12.83 -3.65 -11.37
CA ARG A 126 -13.98 -2.95 -11.92
C ARG A 126 -13.66 -2.47 -13.34
N HIS A 127 -14.56 -2.72 -14.30
CA HIS A 127 -14.42 -2.32 -15.71
C HIS A 127 -13.00 -2.55 -16.27
N PRO A 128 -12.56 -3.81 -16.45
CA PRO A 128 -11.18 -4.13 -16.87
C PRO A 128 -10.75 -3.50 -18.20
N ARG A 129 -11.70 -3.24 -19.11
CA ARG A 129 -11.44 -2.67 -20.44
C ARG A 129 -10.84 -1.26 -20.40
N THR A 130 -11.13 -0.48 -19.37
CA THR A 130 -10.65 0.90 -19.20
C THR A 130 -9.65 1.00 -18.04
N LEU A 131 -9.06 -0.14 -17.63
CA LEU A 131 -8.16 -0.18 -16.48
C LEU A 131 -6.88 0.61 -16.75
N ASP A 132 -6.26 0.39 -17.90
CA ASP A 132 -4.95 0.99 -18.21
C ASP A 132 -5.04 2.51 -18.38
N GLU A 133 -6.19 3.03 -18.84
CA GLU A 133 -6.46 4.48 -18.87
C GLU A 133 -6.41 5.07 -17.45
N ARG A 134 -7.13 4.46 -16.50
CA ARG A 134 -7.13 4.92 -15.10
C ARG A 134 -5.79 4.76 -14.42
N ARG A 135 -5.03 3.73 -14.78
CA ARG A 135 -3.66 3.51 -14.28
C ARG A 135 -2.75 4.62 -14.79
N HIS A 136 -2.83 4.95 -16.07
CA HIS A 136 -2.07 6.04 -16.67
C HIS A 136 -2.34 7.38 -15.96
N ASP A 137 -3.62 7.70 -15.70
CA ASP A 137 -4.02 8.95 -15.05
C ASP A 137 -3.40 9.18 -13.66
N VAL A 138 -3.04 8.09 -12.96
CA VAL A 138 -2.41 8.15 -11.62
C VAL A 138 -0.91 7.88 -11.65
N GLY A 139 -0.30 7.75 -12.84
CA GLY A 139 1.14 7.51 -13.01
C GLY A 139 1.56 6.04 -12.87
N LEU A 140 0.64 5.09 -13.01
CA LEU A 140 0.93 3.66 -13.12
C LEU A 140 1.10 3.26 -14.58
N GLY A 141 2.02 2.33 -14.85
CA GLY A 141 2.10 1.64 -16.15
C GLY A 141 0.95 0.64 -16.35
N PRO A 142 0.73 0.14 -17.58
CA PRO A 142 -0.26 -0.89 -17.88
C PRO A 142 -0.17 -2.09 -16.93
N LEU A 143 -1.31 -2.72 -16.62
CA LEU A 143 -1.34 -3.87 -15.70
C LEU A 143 -0.40 -5.00 -16.15
N GLU A 144 -0.30 -5.23 -17.46
CA GLU A 144 0.57 -6.27 -18.01
C GLU A 144 2.06 -6.06 -17.69
N GLU A 145 2.52 -4.82 -17.53
CA GLU A 145 3.91 -4.56 -17.10
C GLU A 145 4.16 -5.05 -15.67
N GLN A 146 3.21 -4.80 -14.76
CA GLN A 146 3.26 -5.32 -13.40
C GLN A 146 3.21 -6.85 -13.38
N LEU A 147 2.36 -7.47 -14.23
CA LEU A 147 2.29 -8.92 -14.36
C LEU A 147 3.59 -9.53 -14.87
N ARG A 148 4.25 -8.90 -15.86
CA ARG A 148 5.56 -9.33 -16.34
C ARG A 148 6.61 -9.24 -15.25
N ALA A 149 6.66 -8.13 -14.50
CA ALA A 149 7.62 -7.95 -13.41
C ALA A 149 7.50 -9.03 -12.31
N LEU A 150 6.29 -9.50 -12.03
CA LEU A 150 6.04 -10.57 -11.05
C LEU A 150 6.38 -11.98 -11.55
N ARG A 151 6.44 -12.18 -12.88
CA ARG A 151 6.80 -13.46 -13.51
C ARG A 151 8.29 -13.65 -13.73
N LEU A 152 9.06 -12.55 -13.74
CA LEU A 152 10.51 -12.63 -13.91
C LEU A 152 11.16 -13.14 -12.62
N PRO A 153 12.00 -14.19 -12.67
CA PRO A 153 12.79 -14.59 -11.53
C PRO A 153 13.77 -13.46 -11.18
N GLY A 154 13.69 -12.97 -9.95
CA GLY A 154 14.64 -12.02 -9.37
C GLY A 154 15.93 -12.66 -8.90
#